data_AF-A0A2J5NDY9-F1
#
_entry.id   AF-A0A2J5NDY9-F1
#
_cell.length_a   1.000
_cell.length_b   1.000
_cell.length_c   1.000
_cell.angle_alpha   90.00
_cell.angle_beta   90.00
_cell.angle_gamma   90.00
#
_symmetry.space_group_name_H-M   'P 1'
#
loop_
_entity.id
_entity.type
_entity.pdbx_description
1 polymer ?
#
loop_
_entity_poly.entity_id
_entity_poly.type
_entity_poly.pdbx_seq_one_letter_code
_entity_poly.pdbx_strand_id
1 'polypeptide(L)'
;HILIPLPENPTSEQVAEAQDQANSVVQQARSGADFGKLAITYSADQQALKGGQMGWGRIQELPGIFAQALSTAKKGDIVGPIRSGVGFHILKINDMRGGSQNISVTEVHARHILLKPSPIMNDDQARAKLEQIAADIKSGKTTFAKAAKEFSEDPGSANQGGDLGWATPDIFDPAFRDAILRLNKGQT
;
A
#
# COMPACT_ATOMS: atom_id res chain seq x y z
N HIS A 1 5.24 27.01 5.67
CA HIS A 1 5.91 26.95 6.98
C HIS A 1 6.08 28.36 7.52
N ILE A 2 5.82 28.54 8.82
CA ILE A 2 6.07 29.78 9.56
C ILE A 2 6.85 29.38 10.81
N LEU A 3 7.97 30.06 11.05
CA LEU A 3 8.75 29.95 12.28
C LEU A 3 8.60 31.24 13.07
N ILE A 4 8.06 31.14 14.29
CA ILE A 4 8.15 32.20 15.29
C ILE A 4 9.42 31.93 16.11
N PRO A 5 10.47 32.74 15.98
CA PRO A 5 11.79 32.41 16.52
C PRO A 5 11.81 32.52 18.04
N LEU A 6 12.63 31.69 18.68
CA LEU A 6 13.09 31.88 20.06
C LEU A 6 14.62 31.92 20.08
N PRO A 7 15.23 32.71 20.98
CA PRO A 7 16.65 32.59 21.25
C PRO A 7 16.99 31.22 21.86
N GLU A 8 18.26 30.84 21.82
CA GLU A 8 18.74 29.53 22.30
C GLU A 8 18.41 29.29 23.79
N ASN A 9 18.43 30.35 24.60
CA ASN A 9 18.09 30.32 26.03
C ASN A 9 17.00 31.38 26.31
N PRO A 10 15.72 31.10 25.99
CA PRO A 10 14.65 32.08 26.15
C PRO A 10 14.20 32.19 27.61
N THR A 11 13.82 33.39 28.03
CA THR A 11 13.12 33.59 29.30
C THR A 11 11.68 33.07 29.21
N SER A 12 11.05 32.83 30.35
CA SER A 12 9.65 32.41 30.40
C SER A 12 8.71 33.41 29.70
N GLU A 13 8.99 34.71 29.82
CA GLU A 13 8.25 35.77 29.11
C GLU A 13 8.43 35.67 27.60
N GLN A 14 9.67 35.49 27.10
CA GLN A 14 9.92 35.32 25.67
C GLN A 14 9.22 34.08 25.10
N VAL A 15 9.20 32.98 25.86
CA VAL A 15 8.45 31.77 25.47
C VAL A 15 6.96 32.05 25.40
N ALA A 16 6.39 32.74 26.39
CA ALA A 16 4.97 33.08 26.44
C ALA A 16 4.58 34.00 25.26
N GLU A 17 5.34 35.06 25.02
CA GLU A 17 5.11 35.99 23.90
C GLU A 17 5.17 35.28 22.54
N ALA A 18 6.19 34.44 22.32
CA ALA A 18 6.31 33.68 21.07
C ALA A 18 5.18 32.66 20.90
N GLN A 19 4.75 32.02 22.00
CA GLN A 19 3.62 31.08 22.01
C GLN A 19 2.31 31.79 21.68
N ASP A 20 2.06 32.97 22.25
CA ASP A 20 0.86 33.77 22.00
C ASP A 20 0.82 34.27 20.56
N GLN A 21 1.96 34.74 20.03
CA GLN A 21 2.09 35.11 18.63
C GLN A 21 1.83 33.91 17.71
N ALA A 22 2.42 32.74 18.01
CA ALA A 22 2.20 31.53 17.22
C ALA A 22 0.73 31.08 17.25
N ASN A 23 0.07 31.16 18.40
CA ASN A 23 -1.36 30.87 18.56
C ASN A 23 -2.22 31.82 17.73
N SER A 24 -1.93 33.12 17.75
CA SER A 24 -2.63 34.12 16.93
C SER A 24 -2.48 33.81 15.43
N VAL A 25 -1.28 33.49 14.97
CA VAL A 25 -1.04 33.13 13.56
C VAL A 25 -1.81 31.86 13.16
N VAL A 26 -1.84 30.84 14.03
CA VAL A 26 -2.64 29.62 13.79
C VAL A 26 -4.13 29.95 13.70
N GLN A 27 -4.66 30.77 14.60
CA GLN A 27 -6.07 31.19 14.57
C GLN A 27 -6.41 31.94 13.28
N GLN A 28 -5.58 32.89 12.86
CA GLN A 28 -5.77 33.62 11.61
C GLN A 28 -5.73 32.67 10.40
N ALA A 29 -4.75 31.77 10.35
CA ALA A 29 -4.64 30.78 9.29
C ALA A 29 -5.85 29.84 9.21
N ARG A 30 -6.35 29.38 10.36
CA ARG A 30 -7.57 28.54 10.46
C ARG A 30 -8.83 29.31 10.09
N SER A 31 -8.86 30.62 10.30
CA SER A 31 -9.95 31.52 9.90
C SER A 31 -9.92 31.87 8.40
N GLY A 32 -8.98 31.29 7.63
CA GLY A 32 -8.91 31.47 6.19
C GLY A 32 -7.98 32.59 5.72
N ALA A 33 -7.20 33.20 6.61
CA ALA A 33 -6.18 34.16 6.20
C ALA A 33 -5.15 33.52 5.25
N ASP A 34 -4.61 34.32 4.33
CA ASP A 34 -3.60 33.85 3.38
C ASP A 34 -2.31 33.46 4.13
N PHE A 35 -2.01 32.16 4.13
CA PHE A 35 -0.88 31.60 4.84
C PHE A 35 0.47 32.12 4.31
N GLY A 36 0.56 32.39 3.00
CA GLY A 36 1.78 32.95 2.39
C GLY A 36 2.04 34.37 2.88
N LYS A 37 0.98 35.20 2.99
CA LYS A 37 1.10 36.54 3.60
C LYS A 37 1.50 36.46 5.06
N LEU A 38 0.87 35.58 5.84
CA LEU A 38 1.26 35.35 7.24
C LEU A 38 2.73 34.92 7.35
N ALA A 39 3.21 34.08 6.43
CA ALA A 39 4.61 33.68 6.41
C ALA A 39 5.55 34.83 6.10
N ILE A 40 5.22 35.70 5.14
CA ILE A 40 6.02 36.89 4.83
C ILE A 40 6.06 37.84 6.04
N THR A 41 4.94 37.98 6.77
CA THR A 41 4.83 38.91 7.91
C THR A 41 5.52 38.40 9.16
N TYR A 42 5.36 37.12 9.51
CA TYR A 42 5.72 36.61 10.84
C TYR A 42 6.85 35.60 10.86
N SER A 43 7.18 34.97 9.73
CA SER A 43 8.16 33.90 9.73
C SER A 43 9.59 34.43 9.76
N ALA A 44 10.40 33.90 10.65
CA ALA A 44 11.86 34.12 10.67
C ALA A 44 12.64 33.07 9.85
N ASP A 45 11.94 32.13 9.20
CA ASP A 45 12.56 31.12 8.33
C ASP A 45 13.07 31.74 7.01
N GLN A 46 14.09 31.13 6.40
CA GLN A 46 14.68 31.57 5.13
C GLN A 46 13.67 31.63 3.98
N GLN A 47 12.62 30.81 4.05
CA GLN A 47 11.55 30.76 3.06
C GLN A 47 10.43 31.80 3.30
N ALA A 48 10.52 32.64 4.33
CA ALA A 48 9.49 33.63 4.70
C ALA A 48 9.05 34.50 3.52
N LEU A 49 10.01 35.13 2.83
CA LEU A 49 9.75 36.00 1.67
C LEU A 49 9.15 35.27 0.47
N LYS A 50 9.25 33.93 0.44
CA LYS A 50 8.63 33.06 -0.57
C LYS A 50 7.32 32.43 -0.07
N GLY A 51 6.66 33.08 0.88
CA GLY A 51 5.41 32.59 1.47
C GLY A 51 5.58 31.33 2.32
N GLY A 52 6.79 31.05 2.80
CA GLY A 52 7.08 29.88 3.62
C GLY A 52 6.97 28.56 2.85
N GLN A 53 7.13 28.57 1.54
CA GLN A 53 6.97 27.36 0.71
C GLN A 53 8.16 26.41 0.90
N MET A 54 7.87 25.18 1.33
CA MET A 54 8.86 24.10 1.45
C MET A 54 8.83 23.13 0.24
N GLY A 55 7.82 23.21 -0.61
CA GLY A 55 7.61 22.29 -1.72
C GLY A 55 7.09 20.92 -1.28
N TRP A 56 7.35 19.90 -2.09
CA TRP A 56 7.00 18.52 -1.81
C TRP A 56 8.10 17.84 -1.00
N GLY A 57 7.73 17.14 0.07
CA GLY A 57 8.65 16.34 0.87
C GLY A 57 7.96 15.09 1.39
N ARG A 58 8.75 14.08 1.77
CA ARG A 58 8.24 12.87 2.41
C ARG A 58 8.10 13.11 3.92
N ILE A 59 7.05 12.57 4.54
CA ILE A 59 6.85 12.71 6.00
C ILE A 59 8.06 12.14 6.76
N GLN A 60 8.71 11.09 6.24
CA GLN A 60 9.90 10.48 6.85
C GLN A 60 11.15 11.37 6.80
N GLU A 61 11.19 12.40 5.94
CA GLU A 61 12.30 13.34 5.83
C GLU A 61 12.16 14.53 6.79
N LEU A 62 10.98 14.69 7.42
CA LEU A 62 10.73 15.76 8.36
C LEU A 62 11.22 15.37 9.76
N PRO A 63 11.69 16.35 10.57
CA PRO A 63 11.95 16.12 11.99
C PRO A 63 10.80 15.41 12.70
N GLY A 64 11.11 14.47 13.60
CA GLY A 64 10.11 13.61 14.25
C GLY A 64 8.99 14.37 14.98
N ILE A 65 9.30 15.57 15.49
CA ILE A 65 8.31 16.47 16.11
C ILE A 65 7.18 16.89 15.15
N PHE A 66 7.42 16.86 13.84
CA PHE A 66 6.42 17.14 12.82
C PHE A 66 5.71 15.87 12.35
N ALA A 67 6.42 14.75 12.24
CA ALA A 67 5.85 13.49 11.76
C ALA A 67 4.59 13.06 12.54
N GLN A 68 4.63 13.19 13.88
CA GLN A 68 3.47 12.88 14.72
C GLN A 68 2.27 13.78 14.40
N ALA A 69 2.48 15.08 14.28
CA ALA A 69 1.42 16.05 14.03
C ALA A 69 0.89 16.00 12.59
N LEU A 70 1.71 15.52 11.64
CA LEU A 70 1.35 15.37 10.23
C LEU A 70 0.70 14.02 9.91
N SER A 71 0.86 13.00 10.77
CA SER A 71 0.33 11.66 10.55
C SER A 71 -1.19 11.61 10.40
N THR A 72 -1.92 12.53 11.03
CA THR A 72 -3.38 12.65 10.99
C THR A 72 -3.87 13.86 10.20
N ALA A 73 -2.95 14.67 9.65
CA ALA A 73 -3.28 15.90 8.95
C ALA A 73 -3.83 15.61 7.55
N LYS A 74 -4.79 16.43 7.13
CA LYS A 74 -5.43 16.41 5.82
C LYS A 74 -5.00 17.61 4.99
N LYS A 75 -5.22 17.51 3.68
CA LYS A 75 -5.07 18.67 2.76
C LYS A 75 -5.88 19.85 3.29
N GLY A 76 -5.23 21.00 3.40
CA GLY A 76 -5.78 22.25 3.92
C GLY A 76 -5.51 22.49 5.40
N ASP A 77 -5.13 21.47 6.17
CA ASP A 77 -4.99 21.61 7.62
C ASP A 77 -3.85 22.54 8.02
N ILE A 78 -4.07 23.23 9.14
CA ILE A 78 -3.08 24.03 9.85
C ILE A 78 -2.61 23.26 11.08
N VAL A 79 -1.36 22.82 11.03
CA VAL A 79 -0.71 22.00 12.05
C VAL A 79 0.22 22.86 12.89
N GLY A 80 0.04 22.79 14.21
CA GLY A 80 0.81 23.54 15.20
C GLY A 80 -0.04 24.46 16.08
N PRO A 81 0.61 25.33 16.87
CA PRO A 81 2.06 25.55 16.88
C PRO A 81 2.84 24.38 17.52
N ILE A 82 4.00 24.04 16.95
CA ILE A 82 4.88 22.95 17.41
C ILE A 82 6.16 23.58 17.98
N ARG A 83 6.48 23.32 19.25
CA ARG A 83 7.68 23.85 19.89
C ARG A 83 8.93 23.07 19.46
N SER A 84 10.02 23.77 19.19
CA SER A 84 11.37 23.24 18.97
C SER A 84 12.40 24.08 19.74
N GLY A 85 13.69 23.76 19.59
CA GLY A 85 14.78 24.55 20.16
C GLY A 85 14.96 25.94 19.51
N VAL A 86 14.44 26.15 18.30
CA VAL A 86 14.58 27.42 17.56
C VAL A 86 13.31 28.27 17.59
N GLY A 87 12.24 27.79 18.22
CA GLY A 87 10.98 28.52 18.33
C GLY A 87 9.73 27.66 18.13
N PHE A 88 8.69 28.27 17.57
CA PHE A 88 7.42 27.62 17.26
C PHE A 88 7.19 27.51 15.77
N HIS A 89 6.89 26.29 15.32
CA HIS A 89 6.65 25.97 13.92
C HIS A 89 5.16 25.84 13.64
N ILE A 90 4.73 26.41 12.52
CA ILE A 90 3.37 26.28 12.01
C ILE A 90 3.45 25.79 10.56
N LEU A 91 2.71 24.73 10.27
CA LEU A 91 2.69 24.08 8.97
C LEU A 91 1.29 24.15 8.37
N LYS A 92 1.22 24.35 7.06
CA LYS A 92 0.00 24.23 6.27
C LYS A 92 0.17 23.09 5.28
N ILE A 93 -0.78 22.18 5.24
CA ILE A 93 -0.80 21.09 4.27
C ILE A 93 -1.40 21.62 2.97
N ASN A 94 -0.53 22.11 2.08
CA ASN A 94 -0.99 22.67 0.80
C ASN A 94 -1.62 21.60 -0.10
N ASP A 95 -0.99 20.43 -0.15
CA ASP A 95 -1.48 19.29 -0.90
C ASP A 95 -0.86 17.98 -0.37
N MET A 96 -1.47 16.85 -0.70
CA MET A 96 -0.98 15.51 -0.35
C MET A 96 -1.00 14.63 -1.60
N ARG A 97 0.12 13.94 -1.86
CA ARG A 97 0.24 12.99 -2.97
C ARG A 97 1.05 11.78 -2.53
N GLY A 98 0.76 10.63 -3.15
CA GLY A 98 1.41 9.37 -2.80
C GLY A 98 0.75 8.74 -1.58
N GLY A 99 -0.31 7.97 -1.81
CA GLY A 99 -0.63 6.84 -0.95
C GLY A 99 0.29 5.68 -1.32
N SER A 100 0.70 4.87 -0.34
CA SER A 100 1.38 3.60 -0.60
C SER A 100 0.57 2.83 -1.63
N GLN A 101 1.08 2.75 -2.86
CA GLN A 101 0.62 1.74 -3.81
C GLN A 101 1.10 0.42 -3.20
N ASN A 102 0.25 -0.21 -2.41
CA ASN A 102 0.45 -1.60 -2.03
C ASN A 102 0.53 -2.35 -3.36
N ILE A 103 1.70 -2.88 -3.70
CA ILE A 103 1.84 -3.78 -4.84
C ILE A 103 1.11 -5.06 -4.42
N SER A 104 -0.19 -5.13 -4.74
CA SER A 104 -1.01 -6.32 -4.52
C SER A 104 -0.66 -7.33 -5.60
N VAL A 105 0.23 -8.27 -5.29
CA VAL A 105 0.44 -9.45 -6.12
C VAL A 105 -0.69 -10.43 -5.84
N THR A 106 -1.45 -10.79 -6.88
CA THR A 106 -2.49 -11.81 -6.77
C THR A 106 -1.86 -13.17 -7.04
N GLU A 107 -1.84 -14.03 -6.03
CA GLU A 107 -1.46 -15.43 -6.17
C GLU A 107 -2.71 -16.33 -6.13
N VAL A 108 -2.62 -17.47 -6.80
CA VAL A 108 -3.65 -18.52 -6.80
C VAL A 108 -3.05 -19.81 -6.24
N HIS A 109 -3.85 -20.53 -5.46
CA HIS A 109 -3.52 -21.88 -4.99
C HIS A 109 -4.39 -22.87 -5.75
N ALA A 110 -3.78 -23.60 -6.67
CA ALA A 110 -4.47 -24.48 -7.62
C ALA A 110 -3.96 -25.92 -7.53
N ARG A 111 -4.77 -26.85 -8.04
CA ARG A 111 -4.38 -28.26 -8.18
C ARG A 111 -4.73 -28.77 -9.56
N HIS A 112 -3.94 -29.69 -10.12
CA HIS A 112 -4.21 -30.29 -11.43
C HIS A 112 -3.91 -31.79 -11.50
N ILE A 113 -4.44 -32.42 -12.55
CA ILE A 113 -4.07 -33.77 -12.98
C ILE A 113 -3.63 -33.63 -14.43
N LEU A 114 -2.36 -33.86 -14.71
CA LEU A 114 -1.80 -33.71 -16.05
C LEU A 114 -1.83 -35.05 -16.78
N LEU A 115 -2.50 -35.13 -17.93
CA LEU A 115 -2.33 -36.23 -18.88
C LEU A 115 -1.69 -35.67 -20.14
N LYS A 116 -0.57 -36.27 -20.58
CA LYS A 116 0.13 -35.84 -21.79
C LYS A 116 -0.23 -36.79 -22.94
N PRO A 117 -0.73 -36.26 -24.07
CA PRO A 117 -0.87 -37.08 -25.26
C PRO A 117 0.47 -37.71 -25.65
N SER A 118 0.40 -38.93 -26.16
CA SER A 118 1.55 -39.72 -26.59
C SER A 118 1.18 -40.51 -27.84
N PRO A 119 2.13 -41.17 -28.52
CA PRO A 119 1.81 -42.06 -29.65
C PRO A 119 0.81 -43.17 -29.31
N ILE A 120 0.61 -43.46 -28.02
CA ILE A 120 -0.30 -44.49 -27.51
C ILE A 120 -1.66 -43.88 -27.10
N MET A 121 -1.69 -42.60 -26.71
CA MET A 121 -2.89 -41.89 -26.24
C MET A 121 -3.01 -40.55 -26.94
N ASN A 122 -3.95 -40.43 -27.87
CA ASN A 122 -4.21 -39.16 -28.55
C ASN A 122 -5.00 -38.18 -27.66
N ASP A 123 -5.18 -36.95 -28.16
CA ASP A 123 -5.84 -35.87 -27.43
C ASP A 123 -7.29 -36.21 -27.03
N ASP A 124 -8.04 -36.89 -27.90
CA ASP A 124 -9.44 -37.28 -27.63
C ASP A 124 -9.51 -38.35 -26.53
N GLN A 125 -8.58 -39.30 -26.54
CA GLN A 125 -8.46 -40.33 -25.50
C GLN A 125 -8.03 -39.73 -24.16
N ALA A 126 -7.06 -38.80 -24.17
CA ALA A 126 -6.63 -38.09 -22.98
C ALA A 126 -7.78 -37.27 -22.37
N ARG A 127 -8.56 -36.59 -23.21
CA ARG A 127 -9.75 -35.84 -22.80
C ARG A 127 -10.81 -36.74 -22.19
N ALA A 128 -11.21 -37.80 -22.89
CA ALA A 128 -12.20 -38.76 -22.40
C ALA A 128 -11.77 -39.38 -21.05
N LYS A 129 -10.47 -39.62 -20.88
CA LYS A 129 -9.91 -40.10 -19.60
C LYS A 129 -10.06 -39.06 -18.49
N LEU A 130 -9.75 -37.78 -18.75
CA LEU A 130 -9.94 -36.71 -17.77
C LEU A 130 -11.42 -36.50 -17.41
N GLU A 131 -12.33 -36.59 -18.38
CA GLU A 131 -13.78 -36.51 -18.15
C GLU A 131 -14.26 -37.63 -17.22
N GLN A 132 -13.79 -38.87 -17.43
CA GLN A 132 -14.09 -39.99 -16.54
C GLN A 132 -13.51 -39.77 -15.13
N ILE A 133 -12.27 -39.31 -15.03
CA ILE A 133 -11.64 -39.00 -13.73
C ILE A 133 -12.42 -37.92 -12.99
N ALA A 134 -12.82 -36.85 -13.69
CA ALA A 134 -13.62 -35.76 -13.13
C ALA A 134 -14.99 -36.27 -12.63
N ALA A 135 -15.66 -37.15 -13.39
CA ALA A 135 -16.91 -37.76 -12.97
C ALA A 135 -16.75 -38.66 -11.73
N ASP A 136 -15.68 -39.44 -11.66
CA ASP A 136 -15.34 -40.29 -10.51
C ASP A 136 -15.03 -39.44 -9.25
N ILE A 137 -14.40 -38.28 -9.42
CA ILE A 137 -14.16 -37.32 -8.32
C ILE A 137 -15.48 -36.68 -7.86
N LYS A 138 -16.30 -36.20 -8.80
CA LYS A 138 -17.59 -35.53 -8.49
C LYS A 138 -18.59 -36.48 -7.83
N SER A 139 -18.59 -37.76 -8.21
CA SER A 139 -19.44 -38.79 -7.61
C SER A 139 -18.91 -39.34 -6.28
N GLY A 140 -17.70 -38.96 -5.85
CA GLY A 140 -17.07 -39.43 -4.62
C GLY A 140 -16.47 -40.83 -4.70
N LYS A 141 -16.41 -41.45 -5.89
CA LYS A 141 -15.78 -42.76 -6.13
C LYS A 141 -14.27 -42.72 -5.89
N THR A 142 -13.64 -41.57 -6.10
CA THR A 142 -12.25 -41.30 -5.75
C THR A 142 -12.09 -39.86 -5.26
N THR A 143 -10.95 -39.53 -4.66
CA THR A 143 -10.61 -38.14 -4.31
C THR A 143 -9.70 -37.54 -5.38
N PHE A 144 -9.72 -36.21 -5.54
CA PHE A 144 -8.83 -35.51 -6.46
C PHE A 144 -7.36 -35.86 -6.18
N ALA A 145 -6.94 -35.83 -4.92
CA ALA A 145 -5.56 -36.13 -4.54
C ALA A 145 -5.15 -37.57 -4.88
N LYS A 146 -6.06 -38.54 -4.71
CA LYS A 146 -5.80 -39.93 -5.10
C LYS A 146 -5.66 -40.07 -6.61
N ALA A 147 -6.59 -39.48 -7.37
CA ALA A 147 -6.55 -39.49 -8.82
C ALA A 147 -5.30 -38.76 -9.37
N ALA A 148 -4.89 -37.65 -8.75
CA ALA A 148 -3.67 -36.94 -9.12
C ALA A 148 -2.42 -37.79 -8.90
N LYS A 149 -2.31 -38.46 -7.74
CA LYS A 149 -1.19 -39.36 -7.47
C LYS A 149 -1.14 -40.57 -8.40
N GLU A 150 -2.30 -41.04 -8.85
CA GLU A 150 -2.43 -42.23 -9.69
C GLU A 150 -2.24 -41.95 -11.18
N PHE A 151 -2.75 -40.81 -11.67
CA PHE A 151 -2.85 -40.52 -13.10
C PHE A 151 -2.04 -39.32 -13.56
N SER A 152 -1.64 -38.40 -12.68
CA SER A 152 -0.93 -37.18 -13.12
C SER A 152 0.49 -37.49 -13.57
N GLU A 153 0.82 -37.07 -14.79
CA GLU A 153 2.13 -37.14 -15.42
C GLU A 153 3.02 -35.91 -15.11
N ASP A 154 2.61 -35.12 -14.11
CA ASP A 154 3.44 -34.07 -13.52
C ASP A 154 4.05 -34.55 -12.18
N PRO A 155 5.33 -34.97 -12.17
CA PRO A 155 5.95 -35.52 -10.97
C PRO A 155 6.09 -34.50 -9.83
N GLY A 156 6.10 -33.20 -10.15
CA GLY A 156 6.21 -32.11 -9.17
C GLY A 156 4.96 -31.96 -8.31
N SER A 157 3.78 -32.20 -8.88
CA SER A 157 2.50 -32.06 -8.18
C SER A 157 1.80 -33.39 -7.88
N ALA A 158 1.99 -34.44 -8.69
CA ALA A 158 1.29 -35.73 -8.55
C ALA A 158 1.45 -36.32 -7.14
N ASN A 159 2.69 -36.32 -6.63
CA ASN A 159 3.01 -36.85 -5.29
C ASN A 159 2.41 -35.99 -4.15
N GLN A 160 2.07 -34.74 -4.44
CA GLN A 160 1.40 -33.80 -3.52
C GLN A 160 -0.12 -33.76 -3.77
N GLY A 161 -0.69 -34.77 -4.42
CA GLY A 161 -2.12 -34.82 -4.71
C GLY A 161 -2.57 -33.78 -5.74
N GLY A 162 -1.67 -33.42 -6.65
CA GLY A 162 -1.87 -32.45 -7.72
C GLY A 162 -1.63 -31.00 -7.29
N ASP A 163 -1.10 -30.75 -6.10
CA ASP A 163 -0.87 -29.39 -5.59
C ASP A 163 0.22 -28.64 -6.35
N LEU A 164 -0.10 -27.41 -6.77
CA LEU A 164 0.82 -26.49 -7.44
C LEU A 164 1.36 -25.41 -6.49
N GLY A 165 0.87 -25.35 -5.25
CA GLY A 165 1.22 -24.31 -4.28
C GLY A 165 0.68 -22.93 -4.66
N TRP A 166 1.11 -21.92 -3.91
CA TRP A 166 0.81 -20.52 -4.24
C TRP A 166 1.70 -20.06 -5.37
N ALA A 167 1.07 -19.52 -6.40
CA ALA A 167 1.74 -19.08 -7.61
C ALA A 167 1.03 -17.86 -8.20
N THR A 168 1.80 -16.98 -8.83
CA THR A 168 1.20 -15.90 -9.63
C THR A 168 0.65 -16.49 -10.94
N PRO A 169 -0.56 -16.11 -11.39
CA PRO A 169 -1.18 -16.74 -12.57
C PRO A 169 -0.35 -16.67 -13.85
N ASP A 170 0.57 -15.72 -13.97
CA ASP A 170 1.44 -15.52 -15.12
C ASP A 170 2.52 -16.60 -15.31
N ILE A 171 2.82 -17.40 -14.28
CA ILE A 171 3.76 -18.52 -14.43
C ILE A 171 3.17 -19.71 -15.19
N PHE A 172 1.85 -19.77 -15.31
CA PHE A 172 1.14 -20.87 -15.94
C PHE A 172 0.96 -20.66 -17.45
N ASP A 173 0.78 -21.78 -18.16
CA ASP A 173 0.35 -21.75 -19.56
C ASP A 173 -0.94 -20.91 -19.72
N PRO A 174 -1.08 -20.09 -20.78
CA PRO A 174 -2.23 -19.21 -20.97
C PRO A 174 -3.58 -19.92 -20.88
N ALA A 175 -3.72 -21.12 -21.44
CA ALA A 175 -4.99 -21.85 -21.40
C ALA A 175 -5.32 -22.31 -19.97
N PHE A 176 -4.31 -22.76 -19.23
CA PHE A 176 -4.46 -23.17 -17.83
C PHE A 176 -4.75 -21.98 -16.91
N ARG A 177 -4.03 -20.88 -17.09
CA ARG A 177 -4.25 -19.61 -16.37
C ARG A 177 -5.68 -19.13 -16.56
N ASP A 178 -6.13 -19.04 -17.80
CA ASP A 178 -7.45 -18.50 -18.13
C ASP A 178 -8.57 -19.39 -17.58
N ALA A 179 -8.33 -20.71 -17.48
CA ALA A 179 -9.24 -21.62 -16.80
C ALA A 179 -9.31 -21.36 -15.29
N ILE A 180 -8.17 -21.26 -14.59
CA ILE A 180 -8.13 -20.97 -13.15
C ILE A 180 -8.85 -19.67 -12.83
N LEU A 181 -8.60 -18.60 -13.60
CA LEU A 181 -9.18 -17.28 -13.35
C LEU A 181 -10.70 -17.22 -13.56
N ARG A 182 -11.30 -18.21 -14.23
CA ARG A 182 -12.75 -18.32 -14.41
C ARG A 182 -13.44 -19.18 -13.35
N LEU A 183 -12.69 -19.90 -12.53
CA LEU A 183 -13.23 -20.81 -11.51
C LEU A 183 -13.53 -20.07 -10.20
N ASN A 184 -14.61 -20.49 -9.54
CA ASN A 184 -14.86 -20.12 -8.16
C ASN A 184 -13.96 -20.95 -7.22
N LYS A 185 -13.71 -20.45 -6.00
CA LYS A 185 -12.93 -21.17 -4.99
C LYS A 185 -13.54 -22.56 -4.74
N GLY A 186 -12.74 -23.61 -4.96
CA GLY A 186 -13.12 -25.00 -4.76
C GLY A 186 -13.87 -25.66 -5.93
N GLN A 187 -14.06 -24.95 -7.05
CA GLN A 187 -14.70 -25.50 -8.25
C GLN A 187 -13.73 -26.42 -9.03
N THR A 188 -14.28 -27.45 -9.70
CA THR A 188 -13.54 -28.41 -10.54
C THR A 188 -14.25 -28.63 -11.87
#